data_AF-A0A2J6H1G0-F1
#
_entry.id   AF-A0A2J6H1G0-F1
#
_cell.length_a   1.000
_cell.length_b   1.000
_cell.length_c   1.000
_cell.angle_alpha   90.00
_cell.angle_beta   90.00
_cell.angle_gamma   90.00
#
_symmetry.space_group_name_H-M   'P 1'
#
loop_
_entity.id
_entity.type
_entity.pdbx_description
1 polymer ?
#
loop_
_entity_poly.entity_id
_entity_poly.type
_entity_poly.pdbx_seq_one_letter_code
_entity_poly.pdbx_strand_id
1 'polypeptide(L)'
;MNEQKTMNDFNDLLKAQRNNNKYSDWFKTQQIIEHHKELLDEVEEVVAAINNNDMDNLEEELGDALWDMIGLIAIAEREHGLKFENVVDRVVDKFKERKPHLFEEKLVSIDEEREVWNKAKAMQKERAKVIRNE
;
A
#
# COMPACT_ATOMS: atom_id res chain seq x y z
N MET A 1 1.79 12.84 -18.70
CA MET A 1 2.07 12.85 -17.26
C MET A 1 3.50 13.34 -17.06
N ASN A 2 3.75 14.31 -16.20
CA ASN A 2 5.11 14.74 -15.89
C ASN A 2 5.65 13.82 -14.78
N GLU A 3 6.27 12.71 -15.18
CA GLU A 3 6.79 11.69 -14.25
C GLU A 3 7.70 12.28 -13.18
N GLN A 4 8.53 13.26 -13.53
CA GLN A 4 9.40 13.94 -12.59
C GLN A 4 8.60 14.73 -11.55
N LYS A 5 7.54 15.44 -11.95
CA LYS A 5 6.66 16.15 -11.02
C LYS A 5 5.98 15.14 -10.09
N THR A 6 5.38 14.08 -10.64
CA THR A 6 4.69 13.06 -9.85
C THR A 6 5.60 12.41 -8.81
N MET A 7 6.84 12.08 -9.19
CA MET A 7 7.81 11.52 -8.25
C MET A 7 8.20 12.53 -7.15
N ASN A 8 8.33 13.81 -7.50
CA ASN A 8 8.61 14.86 -6.52
C ASN A 8 7.45 15.02 -5.53
N ASP A 9 6.21 15.08 -6.03
CA ASP A 9 5.01 15.21 -5.20
C ASP A 9 4.86 14.01 -4.24
N PHE A 10 5.14 12.79 -4.73
CA PHE A 10 5.12 11.60 -3.90
C PHE A 10 6.22 11.62 -2.81
N ASN A 11 7.40 12.12 -3.13
CA ASN A 11 8.46 12.32 -2.13
C ASN A 11 8.06 13.37 -1.07
N ASP A 12 7.39 14.45 -1.49
CA ASP A 12 6.87 15.46 -0.57
C ASP A 12 5.78 14.89 0.34
N LEU A 13 4.90 14.02 -0.18
CA LEU A 13 3.92 13.27 0.59
C LEU A 13 4.58 12.40 1.67
N LEU A 14 5.57 11.57 1.30
CA LEU A 14 6.31 10.74 2.26
C LEU A 14 7.01 11.58 3.33
N LYS A 15 7.58 12.72 2.93
CA LYS A 15 8.22 13.67 3.84
C LYS A 15 7.20 14.30 4.80
N ALA A 16 6.04 14.70 4.30
CA ALA A 16 4.96 15.27 5.11
C ALA A 16 4.44 14.26 6.14
N GLN A 17 4.23 13.00 5.74
CA GLN A 17 3.82 11.94 6.66
C GLN A 17 4.88 11.66 7.74
N ARG A 18 6.17 11.59 7.38
CA ARG A 18 7.24 11.47 8.38
C ARG A 18 7.28 12.66 9.34
N ASN A 19 6.97 13.85 8.83
CA ASN A 19 6.90 15.07 9.62
C ASN A 19 5.73 15.07 10.61
N ASN A 20 4.65 14.31 10.40
CA ASN A 20 3.56 14.20 11.38
C ASN A 20 4.06 13.76 12.76
N ASN A 21 4.96 12.78 12.81
CA ASN A 21 5.57 12.31 14.07
C ASN A 21 6.37 13.40 14.81
N LYS A 22 6.79 14.46 14.12
CA LYS A 22 7.55 15.57 14.72
C LYS A 22 6.69 16.80 14.99
N TYR A 23 5.81 17.14 14.07
CA TYR A 23 5.15 18.45 14.01
C TYR A 23 3.63 18.41 14.24
N SER A 24 3.01 17.23 14.34
CA SER A 24 1.58 17.10 14.67
C SER A 24 1.41 16.47 16.06
N ASP A 25 0.92 17.26 17.02
CA ASP A 25 0.69 16.75 18.39
C ASP A 25 -0.47 15.76 18.44
N TRP A 26 -1.49 15.93 17.59
CA TRP A 26 -2.57 14.94 17.44
C TRP A 26 -2.05 13.62 16.87
N PHE A 27 -1.22 13.65 15.82
CA PHE A 27 -0.70 12.42 15.23
C PHE A 27 0.20 11.62 16.19
N LYS A 28 0.92 12.32 17.08
CA LYS A 28 1.72 11.68 18.14
C LYS A 28 0.86 10.91 19.14
N THR A 29 -0.42 11.24 19.31
CA THR A 29 -1.33 10.50 20.20
C THR A 29 -2.06 9.35 19.51
N GLN A 30 -2.08 9.30 18.18
CA GLN A 30 -2.69 8.21 17.43
C GLN A 30 -2.01 6.89 17.75
N GLN A 31 -2.74 5.78 17.72
CA GLN A 31 -2.19 4.43 17.81
C GLN A 31 -2.60 3.62 16.59
N ILE A 32 -1.88 2.54 16.27
CA ILE A 32 -2.22 1.71 15.11
C ILE A 32 -3.67 1.22 15.15
N ILE A 33 -4.18 0.92 16.36
CA ILE A 33 -5.57 0.47 16.59
C ILE A 33 -6.62 1.57 16.43
N GLU A 34 -6.24 2.84 16.45
CA GLU A 34 -7.16 3.94 16.20
C GLU A 34 -7.09 4.39 14.74
N HIS A 35 -5.88 4.61 14.22
CA HIS A 35 -5.69 5.14 12.88
C HIS A 35 -6.11 4.18 11.76
N HIS A 36 -6.21 2.87 12.02
CA HIS A 36 -6.77 1.95 11.02
C HIS A 36 -8.25 2.20 10.72
N LYS A 37 -8.98 2.88 11.62
CA LYS A 37 -10.39 3.24 11.41
C LYS A 37 -10.51 4.39 10.42
N GLU A 38 -9.68 5.42 10.56
CA GLU A 38 -9.60 6.53 9.59
C GLU A 38 -9.35 5.97 8.18
N LEU A 39 -8.34 5.09 8.02
CA LEU A 39 -8.11 4.41 6.74
C LEU A 39 -9.32 3.60 6.24
N LEU A 40 -10.10 2.99 7.14
CA LEU A 40 -11.29 2.23 6.73
C LEU A 40 -12.37 3.17 6.20
N ASP A 41 -12.58 4.30 6.87
CA ASP A 41 -13.55 5.32 6.47
C ASP A 41 -13.20 5.87 5.08
N GLU A 42 -11.93 6.21 4.82
CA GLU A 42 -11.47 6.67 3.49
C GLU A 42 -11.72 5.63 2.39
N VAL A 43 -11.53 4.34 2.71
CA VAL A 43 -11.81 3.25 1.76
C VAL A 43 -13.33 3.10 1.52
N GLU A 44 -14.17 3.35 2.52
CA GLU A 44 -15.62 3.38 2.36
C GLU A 44 -16.06 4.57 1.48
N GLU A 45 -15.41 5.73 1.60
CA GLU A 45 -15.65 6.92 0.76
C GLU A 45 -15.22 6.69 -0.69
N VAL A 46 -14.07 6.04 -0.94
CA VAL A 46 -13.69 5.56 -2.28
C VAL A 46 -14.79 4.67 -2.89
N VAL A 47 -15.32 3.72 -2.09
CA VAL A 47 -16.40 2.83 -2.56
C VAL A 47 -17.68 3.62 -2.84
N ALA A 48 -18.02 4.60 -2.02
CA ALA A 48 -19.18 5.46 -2.23
C ALA A 48 -19.05 6.28 -3.53
N ALA A 49 -17.88 6.89 -3.78
CA ALA A 49 -17.61 7.64 -5.00
C ALA A 49 -17.77 6.77 -6.26
N ILE A 50 -17.25 5.53 -6.24
CA ILE A 50 -17.44 4.55 -7.31
C ILE A 50 -18.92 4.25 -7.54
N ASN A 51 -19.67 3.96 -6.47
CA ASN A 51 -21.09 3.59 -6.57
C ASN A 51 -21.96 4.74 -7.10
N ASN A 52 -21.58 5.98 -6.80
CA ASN A 52 -22.27 7.19 -7.24
C ASN A 52 -21.79 7.68 -8.62
N ASN A 53 -20.78 7.02 -9.22
CA ASN A 53 -20.13 7.45 -10.46
C ASN A 53 -19.59 8.89 -10.37
N ASP A 54 -19.11 9.27 -9.18
CA ASP A 54 -18.52 10.57 -8.89
C ASP A 54 -17.00 10.49 -9.06
N MET A 55 -16.54 10.78 -10.29
CA MET A 55 -15.12 10.63 -10.63
C MET A 55 -14.25 11.76 -10.05
N ASP A 56 -14.83 12.94 -9.81
CA ASP A 56 -14.10 14.05 -9.22
C ASP A 56 -13.83 13.74 -7.74
N ASN A 57 -14.85 13.27 -7.00
CA ASN A 57 -14.69 12.84 -5.62
C ASN A 57 -13.77 11.62 -5.51
N LEU A 58 -13.83 10.69 -6.47
CA LEU A 58 -12.98 9.50 -6.45
C LEU A 58 -11.47 9.84 -6.44
N GLU A 59 -11.04 10.90 -7.13
CA GLU A 59 -9.64 11.30 -7.12
C GLU A 59 -9.20 11.82 -5.73
N GLU A 60 -10.08 12.53 -5.03
CA GLU A 60 -9.89 13.02 -3.66
C GLU A 60 -9.75 11.85 -2.67
N GLU A 61 -10.74 10.95 -2.64
CA GLU A 61 -10.74 9.84 -1.65
C GLU A 61 -9.61 8.83 -1.90
N LEU A 62 -9.18 8.64 -3.16
CA LEU A 62 -7.99 7.83 -3.44
C LEU A 62 -6.71 8.48 -2.89
N GLY A 63 -6.66 9.81 -2.86
CA GLY A 63 -5.60 10.58 -2.24
C GLY A 63 -5.59 10.43 -0.72
N ASP A 64 -6.76 10.53 -0.09
CA ASP A 64 -6.88 10.44 1.36
C ASP A 64 -6.65 9.01 1.88
N ALA A 65 -7.16 7.99 1.18
CA ALA A 65 -6.81 6.60 1.45
C ALA A 65 -5.30 6.31 1.30
N LEU A 66 -4.62 6.96 0.34
CA LEU A 66 -3.16 6.87 0.20
C LEU A 66 -2.44 7.57 1.36
N TRP A 67 -2.91 8.75 1.77
CA TRP A 67 -2.37 9.50 2.90
C TRP A 67 -2.45 8.66 4.17
N ASP A 68 -3.61 8.09 4.49
CA ASP A 68 -3.82 7.31 5.71
C ASP A 68 -3.15 5.94 5.68
N MET A 69 -3.00 5.31 4.51
CA MET A 69 -2.19 4.09 4.39
C MET A 69 -0.72 4.36 4.74
N ILE A 70 -0.16 5.47 4.23
CA ILE A 70 1.22 5.87 4.55
C ILE A 70 1.32 6.28 6.04
N GLY A 71 0.32 6.99 6.56
CA GLY A 71 0.22 7.36 7.97
C GLY A 71 0.22 6.15 8.91
N LEU A 72 -0.55 5.11 8.56
CA LEU A 72 -0.61 3.86 9.32
C LEU A 72 0.74 3.14 9.31
N ILE A 73 1.45 3.13 8.17
CA ILE A 73 2.82 2.60 8.12
C ILE A 73 3.71 3.42 9.08
N ALA A 74 3.68 4.75 9.03
CA ALA A 74 4.50 5.61 9.87
C ALA A 74 4.23 5.43 11.38
N ILE A 75 2.98 5.20 11.76
CA ILE A 75 2.60 4.85 13.15
C ILE A 75 3.17 3.48 13.52
N ALA A 76 3.05 2.49 12.62
CA ALA A 76 3.56 1.15 12.85
C ALA A 76 5.10 1.12 12.92
N GLU A 77 5.80 2.00 12.18
CA GLU A 77 7.25 2.21 12.32
C GLU A 77 7.60 2.69 13.73
N ARG A 78 6.87 3.71 14.22
CA ARG A 78 7.06 4.27 15.57
C ARG A 78 6.77 3.25 16.68
N GLU A 79 5.69 2.49 16.57
CA GLU A 79 5.21 1.59 17.63
C GLU A 79 5.87 0.21 17.64
N HIS A 80 6.24 -0.30 16.47
CA HIS A 80 6.67 -1.69 16.31
C HIS A 80 8.02 -1.84 15.60
N GLY A 81 8.68 -0.74 15.25
CA GLY A 81 9.97 -0.78 14.55
C GLY A 81 9.87 -1.37 13.13
N LEU A 82 8.67 -1.37 12.55
CA LEU A 82 8.49 -1.61 11.12
C LEU A 82 9.29 -0.55 10.34
N LYS A 83 9.58 -0.86 9.08
CA LYS A 83 10.26 0.07 8.17
C LYS A 83 9.46 0.18 6.89
N PHE A 84 9.23 1.40 6.43
CA PHE A 84 8.53 1.67 5.19
C PHE A 84 9.19 0.93 4.01
N GLU A 85 10.52 0.93 3.95
CA GLU A 85 11.28 0.23 2.92
C GLU A 85 10.99 -1.27 2.92
N ASN A 86 10.89 -1.89 4.10
CA ASN A 86 10.55 -3.31 4.21
C ASN A 86 9.13 -3.62 3.74
N VAL A 87 8.18 -2.68 3.90
CA VAL A 87 6.81 -2.84 3.37
C VAL A 87 6.82 -2.83 1.85
N VAL A 88 7.54 -1.87 1.25
CA VAL A 88 7.71 -1.74 -0.20
C VAL A 88 8.42 -2.95 -0.79
N ASP A 89 9.56 -3.36 -0.23
CA ASP A 89 10.34 -4.50 -0.70
C ASP A 89 9.49 -5.78 -0.68
N ARG A 90 8.76 -6.01 0.42
CA ARG A 90 7.87 -7.19 0.56
C ARG A 90 6.77 -7.22 -0.48
N VAL A 91 6.17 -6.09 -0.85
CA VAL A 91 5.12 -6.07 -1.89
C VAL A 91 5.74 -6.25 -3.27
N VAL A 92 6.89 -5.62 -3.55
CA VAL A 92 7.61 -5.75 -4.83
C VAL A 92 8.03 -7.19 -5.07
N ASP A 93 8.74 -7.82 -4.12
CA ASP A 93 9.20 -9.21 -4.26
C ASP A 93 8.04 -10.19 -4.42
N LYS A 94 6.97 -9.98 -3.64
CA LYS A 94 5.75 -10.78 -3.74
C LYS A 94 5.13 -10.72 -5.13
N PHE A 95 5.13 -9.56 -5.79
CA PHE A 95 4.55 -9.39 -7.12
C PHE A 95 5.52 -9.74 -8.25
N LYS A 96 6.84 -9.62 -8.07
CA LYS A 96 7.83 -10.21 -9.00
C LYS A 96 7.62 -11.71 -9.16
N GLU A 97 7.27 -12.41 -8.08
CA GLU A 97 6.93 -13.84 -8.15
C GLU A 97 5.52 -14.11 -8.72
N ARG A 98 4.51 -13.30 -8.35
CA ARG A 98 3.11 -13.55 -8.73
C ARG A 98 2.73 -13.09 -10.13
N LYS A 99 3.37 -12.02 -10.61
CA LYS A 99 3.12 -11.38 -11.90
C LYS A 99 4.45 -10.97 -12.56
N PRO A 100 5.37 -11.92 -12.80
CA PRO A 100 6.70 -11.61 -13.36
C PRO A 100 6.61 -10.88 -14.72
N HIS A 101 5.60 -11.22 -15.52
CA HIS A 101 5.35 -10.61 -16.83
C HIS A 101 5.19 -9.07 -16.77
N LEU A 102 4.75 -8.49 -15.65
CA LEU A 102 4.67 -7.04 -15.47
C LEU A 102 6.05 -6.38 -15.34
N PHE A 103 7.04 -7.12 -14.80
CA PHE A 103 8.42 -6.64 -14.63
C PHE A 103 9.32 -7.00 -15.81
N GLU A 104 8.91 -8.00 -16.60
CA GLU A 104 9.51 -8.37 -17.88
C GLU A 104 8.92 -7.58 -19.06
N GLU A 105 7.93 -6.72 -18.79
CA GLU A 105 7.20 -5.93 -19.80
C GLU A 105 6.63 -6.80 -20.94
N LYS A 106 6.13 -7.98 -20.58
CA LYS A 106 5.63 -8.99 -21.52
C LYS A 106 4.12 -9.14 -21.40
N LEU A 107 3.44 -9.11 -22.54
CA LEU A 107 2.03 -9.52 -22.61
C LEU A 107 1.93 -11.05 -22.55
N VAL A 108 1.01 -11.54 -21.72
CA VAL A 108 0.68 -12.96 -21.57
C VAL A 108 -0.83 -13.14 -21.70
N SER A 109 -1.27 -14.34 -22.04
CA SER A 109 -2.69 -14.67 -22.04
C SER A 109 -3.25 -14.74 -20.62
N ILE A 110 -4.58 -14.60 -20.50
CA ILE A 110 -5.29 -14.72 -19.20
C ILE A 110 -5.00 -16.08 -18.54
N ASP A 111 -4.91 -17.15 -19.34
CA ASP A 111 -4.67 -18.50 -18.83
C ASP A 111 -3.24 -18.65 -18.30
N GLU A 112 -2.25 -18.13 -19.04
CA GLU A 112 -0.84 -18.09 -18.57
C GLU A 112 -0.70 -17.24 -17.29
N GLU A 113 -1.34 -16.07 -17.22
CA GLU A 113 -1.33 -15.23 -16.01
C GLU A 113 -1.92 -15.98 -14.81
N ARG A 114 -3.06 -16.65 -14.99
CA ARG A 114 -3.73 -17.43 -13.93
C ARG A 114 -2.86 -18.60 -13.45
N GLU A 115 -2.22 -19.32 -14.37
CA GLU A 115 -1.33 -20.43 -14.02
C GLU A 115 -0.16 -19.95 -13.15
N VAL A 116 0.55 -18.91 -13.60
CA VAL A 116 1.69 -18.32 -12.87
C VAL A 116 1.26 -17.82 -11.50
N TRP A 117 0.16 -17.08 -11.43
CA TRP A 117 -0.39 -16.55 -10.17
C TRP A 117 -0.70 -17.64 -9.15
N ASN A 118 -1.39 -18.71 -9.59
CA ASN A 118 -1.79 -19.80 -8.71
C ASN A 118 -0.58 -20.59 -8.20
N LYS A 119 0.38 -20.88 -9.07
CA LYS A 119 1.64 -21.54 -8.70
C LYS A 119 2.44 -20.72 -7.69
N ALA A 120 2.62 -19.43 -7.95
CA ALA A 120 3.33 -18.52 -7.04
C ALA A 120 2.64 -18.42 -5.67
N LYS A 121 1.31 -18.28 -5.63
CA LYS A 121 0.56 -18.27 -4.36
C LYS A 121 0.72 -19.55 -3.56
N ALA A 122 0.74 -20.71 -4.21
CA ALA A 122 0.93 -22.00 -3.55
C ALA A 122 2.32 -22.08 -2.90
N MET A 123 3.37 -21.76 -3.65
CA MET A 123 4.76 -21.77 -3.16
C MET A 123 4.96 -20.82 -1.98
N GLN A 124 4.42 -19.59 -2.06
CA GLN A 124 4.51 -18.61 -0.97
C GLN A 124 3.77 -19.06 0.29
N LYS A 125 2.60 -19.71 0.15
CA LYS A 125 1.88 -20.27 1.30
C LYS A 125 2.68 -21.38 1.99
N GLU A 126 3.33 -22.25 1.23
CA GLU A 126 4.17 -23.31 1.80
C GLU A 126 5.40 -22.73 2.53
N ARG A 127 6.11 -21.76 1.93
CA ARG A 127 7.21 -21.04 2.61
C ARG A 127 6.77 -20.39 3.92
N ALA A 128 5.59 -19.76 3.94
CA ALA A 128 5.05 -19.12 5.14
C ALA A 128 4.67 -20.11 6.24
N LYS A 129 4.30 -21.35 5.91
CA LYS A 129 4.06 -22.41 6.92
C LYS A 129 5.36 -22.89 7.57
N VAL A 130 6.42 -23.06 6.78
CA VAL A 130 7.74 -23.49 7.30
C VAL A 130 8.26 -22.50 8.34
N ILE A 131 8.25 -21.20 8.03
CA ILE A 131 8.71 -20.13 8.93
C ILE A 131 7.89 -20.04 10.23
N ARG A 132 6.62 -20.47 10.23
CA ARG A 132 5.75 -20.45 11.42
C ARG A 132 5.92 -21.66 12.32
N ASN A 133 6.60 -22.70 11.85
CA ASN A 133 6.79 -23.98 12.56
C ASN A 133 8.23 -24.13 13.10
N GLU A 134 9.08 -23.10 12.94
CA GLU A 134 10.43 -22.96 13.51
C GLU A 134 10.43 -21.90 14.61
#